data_AF-A0A925QB58-F1
#
_entry.id   AF-A0A925QB58-F1
#
_cell.length_a   1.000
_cell.length_b   1.000
_cell.length_c   1.000
_cell.angle_alpha   90.00
_cell.angle_beta   90.00
_cell.angle_gamma   90.00
#
_symmetry.space_group_name_H-M   'P 1'
#
loop_
_entity.id
_entity.type
_entity.pdbx_description
1 polymer ?
#
loop_
_entity_poly.entity_id
_entity_poly.type
_entity_poly.pdbx_seq_one_letter_code
_entity_poly.pdbx_strand_id
1 'polypeptide(L)' 'MQYFGYLRRNPQDAPDNNLNGYNFWLNKLNEFAGDYRKAEMVNAFLLSGEYRQRFGSP' A
#
# COMPACT_ATOMS: atom_id res chain seq x y z
N MET A 1 -8.50 9.66 1.78
CA MET A 1 -7.93 8.40 2.33
C MET A 1 -6.43 8.54 2.48
N GLN A 2 -5.85 8.05 3.57
CA GLN A 2 -4.41 8.10 3.87
C GLN A 2 -3.55 7.17 2.98
N TYR A 3 -4.10 6.67 1.88
CA TYR A 3 -3.37 5.91 0.85
C TYR A 3 -2.27 6.76 0.19
N PHE A 4 -2.51 8.07 0.03
CA PHE A 4 -1.54 9.03 -0.49
C PHE A 4 -0.36 9.28 0.48
N GLY A 5 -0.56 9.08 1.78
CA GLY A 5 0.45 9.37 2.80
C GLY A 5 1.60 8.37 2.84
N TYR A 6 1.34 7.10 2.49
CA TYR A 6 2.34 6.04 2.61
C TYR A 6 3.18 5.82 1.34
N LEU A 7 2.68 6.16 0.15
CA LEU A 7 3.37 5.89 -1.11
C LEU A 7 3.64 7.11 -1.99
N ARG A 8 3.07 8.28 -1.67
CA ARG A 8 3.19 9.54 -2.44
C ARG A 8 3.04 9.35 -3.96
N ARG A 9 2.15 8.46 -4.38
CA ARG A 9 1.88 8.14 -5.79
C ARG A 9 0.40 8.02 -6.05
N ASN A 10 -0.02 8.39 -7.26
CA ASN A 10 -1.32 7.99 -7.74
C ASN A 10 -1.29 6.48 -7.99
N PRO A 11 -2.36 5.74 -7.64
CA PRO A 11 -2.40 4.28 -7.83
C PRO A 11 -2.39 3.84 -9.30
N GLN A 12 -2.32 4.78 -10.25
CA GLN A 12 -2.22 4.52 -11.70
C GLN A 12 -0.84 4.89 -12.25
N ASP A 13 0.07 5.43 -11.44
CA ASP A 13 1.41 5.81 -11.90
C ASP A 13 2.21 4.55 -12.25
N ALA A 14 3.05 4.64 -13.29
CA ALA A 14 3.96 3.57 -13.67
C ALA A 14 4.79 3.10 -12.45
N PRO A 15 5.01 1.78 -12.27
CA PRO A 15 5.04 0.76 -13.32
C PRO A 15 3.75 -0.06 -13.50
N ASP A 16 2.80 -0.02 -12.56
CA ASP A 16 1.65 -0.95 -12.58
C ASP A 16 0.59 -0.58 -13.63
N ASN A 17 0.39 0.71 -13.90
CA ASN A 17 -0.66 1.24 -14.79
C ASN A 17 -2.06 0.66 -14.50
N ASN A 18 -2.27 0.10 -13.30
CA ASN A 18 -3.48 -0.60 -12.91
C ASN A 18 -3.75 -0.37 -11.42
N LEU A 19 -5.01 -0.51 -11.03
CA LEU A 19 -5.47 -0.29 -9.66
C LEU A 19 -5.45 -1.56 -8.80
N ASN A 20 -4.80 -2.65 -9.22
CA ASN A 20 -4.92 -3.94 -8.55
C ASN A 20 -4.38 -3.90 -7.12
N GLY A 21 -3.20 -3.30 -6.93
CA GLY A 21 -2.63 -3.13 -5.59
C GLY A 21 -3.50 -2.24 -4.70
N TYR A 22 -4.03 -1.15 -5.25
CA TYR A 22 -4.97 -0.26 -4.55
C TYR A 22 -6.25 -0.99 -4.13
N ASN A 23 -6.88 -1.71 -5.06
CA ASN A 23 -8.12 -2.45 -4.79
C ASN A 23 -7.89 -3.57 -3.76
N PHE A 24 -6.75 -4.27 -3.83
CA PHE A 24 -6.38 -5.27 -2.82
C PHE A 24 -6.33 -4.67 -1.42
N TRP A 25 -5.59 -3.56 -1.25
CA TRP A 25 -5.46 -2.92 0.05
C TRP A 25 -6.74 -2.23 0.51
N LEU A 26 -7.55 -1.70 -0.41
CA LEU A 26 -8.87 -1.15 -0.11
C LEU A 26 -9.83 -2.23 0.40
N ASN A 27 -9.88 -3.38 -0.26
CA ASN A 27 -10.71 -4.51 0.18
C ASN A 27 -10.27 -5.00 1.55
N LYS A 28 -8.96 -5.19 1.75
CA LYS A 28 -8.41 -5.57 3.05
C LYS A 28 -8.77 -4.55 4.14
N LEU A 29 -8.63 -3.26 3.88
CA LEU A 29 -9.02 -2.23 4.84
C LEU A 29 -10.52 -2.28 5.19
N ASN A 30 -11.37 -2.52 4.18
CA ASN A 30 -12.81 -2.65 4.38
C ASN A 30 -13.18 -3.89 5.21
N GLU A 31 -12.50 -5.02 5.02
CA GLU A 31 -12.67 -6.25 5.82
C GLU A 31 -12.37 -6.02 7.31
N PHE A 32 -11.43 -5.13 7.62
CA PHE A 32 -11.10 -4.74 8.98
C PHE A 32 -11.81 -3.46 9.45
N ALA A 33 -12.92 -3.09 8.81
CA ALA A 33 -13.76 -1.94 9.17
C ALA A 33 -12.97 -0.61 9.25
N GLY A 34 -11.98 -0.43 8.38
CA GLY A 34 -11.12 0.76 8.38
C GLY A 34 -9.95 0.71 9.37
N ASP A 35 -9.80 -0.36 10.14
CA ASP A 35 -8.69 -0.52 11.07
C ASP A 35 -7.43 -1.03 10.35
N TYR A 36 -6.61 -0.08 9.89
CA TYR A 36 -5.36 -0.35 9.18
C TYR A 36 -4.32 -1.12 10.01
N ARG A 37 -4.43 -1.09 11.35
CA ARG A 37 -3.54 -1.84 12.25
C ARG A 37 -3.95 -3.30 12.27
N LYS A 38 -5.24 -3.59 12.40
CA LYS A 38 -5.78 -4.95 12.27
C LYS A 38 -5.58 -5.52 10.87
N ALA A 39 -5.64 -4.69 9.84
CA ALA A 39 -5.32 -5.08 8.47
C ALA A 39 -3.82 -5.31 8.21
N GLU A 40 -2.96 -5.10 9.22
CA GLU A 40 -1.49 -5.25 9.17
C GLU A 40 -0.83 -4.48 8.02
N MET A 41 -1.45 -3.38 7.57
CA MET A 41 -1.02 -2.69 6.36
C MET A 41 0.40 -2.12 6.53
N VAL A 42 0.73 -1.57 7.70
CA VAL A 42 2.06 -0.97 7.97
C VAL A 42 3.17 -2.02 7.82
N ASN A 43 3.02 -3.18 8.47
CA ASN A 43 4.01 -4.26 8.38
C ASN A 43 4.14 -4.77 6.95
N ALA A 44 3.02 -4.94 6.25
CA ALA A 44 3.06 -5.42 4.88
C ALA A 44 3.74 -4.45 3.91
N PHE A 45 3.55 -3.14 4.07
CA PHE A 45 4.29 -2.15 3.28
C PHE A 45 5.79 -2.20 3.60
N LEU A 46 6.20 -2.22 4.87
CA LEU A 46 7.62 -2.30 5.27
C LEU A 46 8.34 -3.55 4.75
N LEU A 47 7.63 -4.68 4.67
CA LEU A 47 8.16 -5.95 4.17
C LEU A 47 8.07 -6.08 2.65
N SER A 48 7.28 -5.25 1.97
CA SER A 48 7.12 -5.34 0.52
C SER A 48 8.44 -5.09 -0.21
N GLY A 49 8.67 -5.89 -1.27
CA GLY A 49 9.84 -5.72 -2.13
C GLY A 49 9.92 -4.32 -2.74
N GLU A 50 8.78 -3.75 -3.13
CA GLU A 50 8.69 -2.40 -3.70
C GLU A 50 9.13 -1.32 -2.69
N TYR A 51 8.66 -1.39 -1.44
CA TYR A 51 9.06 -0.43 -0.41
C TYR A 51 10.56 -0.53 -0.12
N ARG A 52 11.10 -1.74 -0.02
CA ARG A 52 12.55 -1.96 0.16
C ARG A 52 13.36 -1.49 -1.03
N GLN A 53 12.89 -1.71 -2.26
CA GLN A 53 13.57 -1.23 -3.47
C GLN A 53 13.58 0.30 -3.58
N ARG A 54 12.54 0.99 -3.09
CA ARG A 54 12.42 2.45 -3.20
C ARG A 54 13.01 3.21 -2.02
N PHE A 55 12.91 2.66 -0.82
CA PHE A 55 13.19 3.34 0.43
C PHE A 55 14.09 2.54 1.38
N GLY A 56 14.37 1.27 1.07
CA GLY A 56 15.42 0.53 1.75
C GLY A 56 16.77 1.15 1.37
N SER A 57 17.56 1.54 2.36
CA SER A 57 18.94 1.97 2.12
C SER A 57 19.77 0.80 1.58
N PRO A 58 20.75 1.06 0.70
CA PRO A 58 21.66 0.02 0.18
C PRO A 58 22.49 -0.64 1.28
#